data_AF-A0A166C4I7-F1
#
_entry.id   AF-A0A166C4I7-F1
#
_cell.length_a   1.000
_cell.length_b   1.000
_cell.length_c   1.000
_cell.angle_alpha   90.00
_cell.angle_beta   90.00
_cell.angle_gamma   90.00
#
_symmetry.space_group_name_H-M   'P 1'
#
loop_
_entity.id
_entity.type
_entity.pdbx_description
1 polymer ?
#
loop_
_entity_poly.entity_id
_entity_poly.type
_entity_poly.pdbx_seq_one_letter_code
_entity_poly.pdbx_strand_id
1 'polypeptide(L)'
;MLFTTVLAAASSLLGAAAAPSKRAPSGLCVQGVHDVEVQSPFVFPVARECCNDVPDGNSFWNTSICVAAVVGAGVTQLLDFADCYANLTIPLPAQEPDLDTNIWSVITGGQDNATSADLVNFVYSEIAAKKLSTYPDSRDSLATYYVNSIFTYLGVDPLESIGYDGFNQWLHLSGYANHYHVQ
;
A
#
# COMPACT_ATOMS: atom_id res chain seq x y z
N MET A 1 58.01 -30.39 -15.89
CA MET A 1 56.80 -30.07 -15.10
C MET A 1 56.30 -28.72 -15.59
N LEU A 2 55.30 -28.70 -16.48
CA LEU A 2 54.70 -27.47 -17.02
C LEU A 2 53.37 -27.27 -16.29
N PHE A 3 53.22 -26.14 -15.57
CA PHE A 3 51.97 -25.75 -14.95
C PHE A 3 51.13 -24.97 -15.96
N THR A 4 50.00 -25.54 -16.37
CA THR A 4 49.01 -24.91 -17.23
C THR A 4 47.94 -24.27 -16.35
N THR A 5 47.94 -22.94 -16.24
CA THR A 5 46.91 -22.18 -15.54
C THR A 5 45.69 -22.01 -16.44
N VAL A 6 44.54 -22.54 -15.99
CA VAL A 6 43.24 -22.35 -16.64
C VAL A 6 42.59 -21.09 -16.06
N LEU A 7 42.40 -20.04 -16.88
CA LEU A 7 41.54 -18.91 -16.53
C LEU A 7 40.08 -19.29 -16.80
N ALA A 8 39.31 -19.48 -15.74
CA ALA A 8 37.85 -19.60 -15.83
C ALA A 8 37.24 -18.18 -15.83
N ALA A 9 36.72 -17.73 -16.98
CA ALA A 9 35.91 -16.53 -17.06
C ALA A 9 34.48 -16.89 -16.66
N ALA A 10 34.05 -16.47 -15.46
CA ALA A 10 32.67 -16.57 -15.03
C ALA A 10 31.87 -15.43 -15.67
N SER A 11 31.12 -15.74 -16.73
CA SER A 11 30.10 -14.84 -17.28
C SER A 11 28.90 -14.86 -16.33
N SER A 12 28.76 -13.83 -15.50
CA SER A 12 27.54 -13.58 -14.74
C SER A 12 26.39 -13.29 -15.71
N LEU A 13 25.50 -14.26 -15.86
CA LEU A 13 24.16 -14.04 -16.40
C LEU A 13 23.44 -13.08 -15.43
N LEU A 14 23.50 -11.78 -15.71
CA LEU A 14 22.50 -10.86 -15.19
C LEU A 14 21.18 -11.25 -15.84
N GLY A 15 20.42 -12.10 -15.15
CA GLY A 15 18.98 -12.17 -15.36
C GLY A 15 18.42 -10.80 -15.01
N ALA A 16 18.20 -9.97 -16.03
CA ALA A 16 17.33 -8.82 -15.89
C ALA A 16 15.99 -9.37 -15.41
N ALA A 17 15.64 -9.08 -14.16
CA ALA A 17 14.28 -9.27 -13.70
C ALA A 17 13.39 -8.55 -14.71
N ALA A 18 12.54 -9.30 -15.42
CA ALA A 18 11.59 -8.70 -16.32
C ALA A 18 10.77 -7.70 -15.49
N ALA A 19 10.91 -6.41 -15.80
CA ALA A 19 10.04 -5.41 -15.21
C ALA A 19 8.58 -5.82 -15.50
N PRO A 20 7.66 -5.68 -14.53
CA PRO A 20 6.26 -5.99 -14.76
C PRO A 20 5.80 -5.33 -16.05
N SER A 21 5.16 -6.10 -16.92
CA SER A 21 4.67 -5.60 -18.21
C SER A 21 3.59 -4.56 -17.91
N LYS A 22 3.92 -3.27 -18.09
CA LYS A 22 2.96 -2.18 -17.94
C LYS A 22 1.86 -2.38 -18.99
N ARG A 23 0.61 -2.49 -18.56
CA ARG A 23 -0.55 -2.41 -19.44
C ARG A 23 -0.55 -1.04 -20.13
N ALA A 24 -1.12 -0.92 -21.33
CA ALA A 24 -1.25 0.38 -21.98
C ALA A 24 -1.99 1.34 -21.03
N PRO A 25 -1.43 2.52 -20.71
CA PRO A 25 -1.92 3.33 -19.61
C PRO A 25 -3.35 3.82 -19.89
N SER A 26 -4.29 3.41 -19.03
CA SER A 26 -5.64 3.96 -18.97
C SER A 26 -5.61 5.36 -18.33
N GLY A 27 -6.72 6.10 -18.43
CA GLY A 27 -6.85 7.39 -17.73
C GLY A 27 -6.72 7.25 -16.19
N LEU A 28 -7.25 6.15 -15.64
CA LEU A 28 -7.14 5.79 -14.22
C LEU A 28 -5.68 5.53 -13.85
N CYS A 29 -4.96 4.78 -14.68
CA CYS A 29 -3.54 4.50 -14.50
C CYS A 29 -2.70 5.79 -14.39
N VAL A 30 -2.90 6.77 -15.28
CA VAL A 30 -2.15 8.04 -15.23
C VAL A 30 -2.49 8.81 -13.94
N GLN A 31 -3.75 8.82 -13.53
CA GLN A 31 -4.20 9.52 -12.34
C GLN A 31 -3.64 8.88 -11.06
N GLY A 32 -3.74 7.56 -10.91
CA GLY A 32 -3.22 6.83 -9.75
C GLY A 32 -1.70 6.97 -9.61
N VAL A 33 -0.95 6.93 -10.71
CA VAL A 33 0.50 7.22 -10.70
C VAL A 33 0.76 8.62 -10.18
N HIS A 34 0.08 9.63 -10.72
CA HIS A 34 0.27 11.01 -10.30
C HIS A 34 -0.03 11.19 -8.80
N ASP A 35 -1.14 10.64 -8.32
CA ASP A 35 -1.55 10.84 -6.93
C ASP A 35 -0.60 10.13 -5.96
N VAL A 36 -0.17 8.90 -6.27
CA VAL A 36 0.76 8.16 -5.42
C VAL A 36 2.20 8.69 -5.51
N GLU A 37 2.69 9.03 -6.70
CA GLU A 37 4.09 9.42 -6.89
C GLU A 37 4.35 10.89 -6.51
N VAL A 38 3.41 11.79 -6.82
CA VAL A 38 3.60 13.23 -6.62
C VAL A 38 3.08 13.70 -5.27
N GLN A 39 1.89 13.24 -4.86
CA GLN A 39 1.25 13.75 -3.64
C GLN A 39 1.72 13.01 -2.39
N SER A 40 2.12 11.74 -2.54
CA SER A 40 2.50 10.89 -1.41
C SER A 40 3.76 10.06 -1.70
N PRO A 41 4.94 10.69 -1.90
CA PRO A 41 6.13 10.00 -2.41
C PRO A 41 6.57 8.78 -1.60
N PHE A 42 6.34 8.77 -0.29
CA PHE A 42 6.66 7.61 0.55
C PHE A 42 5.77 6.39 0.26
N VAL A 43 4.56 6.61 -0.26
CA VAL A 43 3.59 5.56 -0.56
C VAL A 43 3.95 4.83 -1.83
N PHE A 44 4.61 5.49 -2.80
CA PHE A 44 4.99 4.87 -4.07
C PHE A 44 5.71 3.51 -3.93
N PRO A 45 6.80 3.36 -3.14
CA PRO A 45 7.42 2.05 -2.95
C PRO A 45 6.52 1.05 -2.23
N VAL A 46 5.62 1.50 -1.34
CA VAL A 46 4.67 0.66 -0.61
C VAL A 46 3.57 0.14 -1.55
N ALA A 47 2.98 1.02 -2.36
CA ALA A 47 1.97 0.69 -3.36
C ALA A 47 2.51 -0.23 -4.46
N ARG A 48 3.76 -0.01 -4.88
CA ARG A 48 4.42 -0.90 -5.83
C ARG A 48 4.67 -2.29 -5.25
N GLU A 49 5.10 -2.36 -3.98
CA GLU A 49 5.28 -3.64 -3.30
C GLU A 49 3.93 -4.37 -3.13
N CYS A 50 2.87 -3.65 -2.77
CA CYS A 50 1.51 -4.17 -2.79
C CYS A 50 1.13 -4.80 -4.15
N CYS A 51 1.36 -4.09 -5.25
CA CYS A 51 1.06 -4.62 -6.59
C CYS A 51 1.88 -5.87 -6.95
N ASN A 52 3.08 -6.03 -6.37
CA ASN A 52 3.91 -7.22 -6.59
C ASN A 52 3.45 -8.42 -5.75
N ASP A 53 2.93 -8.16 -4.55
CA ASP A 53 2.55 -9.19 -3.58
C ASP A 53 1.12 -9.71 -3.78
N VAL A 54 0.24 -8.89 -4.36
CA VAL A 54 -1.15 -9.26 -4.54
C VAL A 54 -1.26 -10.42 -5.53
N PRO A 55 -1.82 -11.58 -5.13
CA PRO A 55 -1.82 -12.78 -5.98
C PRO A 55 -2.84 -12.70 -7.13
N ASP A 56 -3.92 -11.95 -6.93
CA ASP A 56 -4.99 -11.75 -7.91
C ASP A 56 -5.66 -10.39 -7.71
N GLY A 57 -6.60 -10.05 -8.58
CA GLY A 57 -7.26 -8.75 -8.56
C GLY A 57 -8.09 -8.47 -7.31
N ASN A 58 -8.46 -9.49 -6.53
CA ASN A 58 -9.45 -9.41 -5.45
C ASN A 58 -8.82 -9.71 -4.08
N SER A 59 -7.53 -9.45 -3.93
CA SER A 59 -6.76 -9.80 -2.73
C SER A 59 -6.11 -8.57 -2.09
N PHE A 60 -6.57 -7.36 -2.39
CA PHE A 60 -5.98 -6.13 -1.86
C PHE A 60 -6.17 -6.05 -0.35
N TRP A 61 -7.38 -6.30 0.14
CA TRP A 61 -7.65 -6.30 1.59
C TRP A 61 -7.18 -7.57 2.31
N ASN A 62 -6.69 -8.56 1.56
CA ASN A 62 -6.07 -9.78 2.08
C ASN A 62 -4.53 -9.72 2.07
N THR A 63 -3.95 -8.57 1.70
CA THR A 63 -2.51 -8.37 1.58
C THR A 63 -2.08 -7.21 2.48
N SER A 64 -1.36 -7.48 3.59
CA SER A 64 -1.06 -6.45 4.61
C SER A 64 -0.39 -5.19 4.06
N ILE A 65 0.59 -5.35 3.16
CA ILE A 65 1.28 -4.20 2.55
C ILE A 65 0.34 -3.36 1.68
N CYS A 66 -0.71 -3.96 1.10
CA CYS A 66 -1.76 -3.22 0.38
C CYS A 66 -2.65 -2.43 1.33
N VAL A 67 -2.98 -2.99 2.49
CA VAL A 67 -3.69 -2.25 3.55
C VAL A 67 -2.82 -1.10 4.09
N ALA A 68 -1.51 -1.27 4.19
CA ALA A 68 -0.62 -0.15 4.54
C ALA A 68 -0.54 0.90 3.43
N ALA A 69 -0.46 0.46 2.16
CA ALA A 69 -0.46 1.37 1.01
C ALA A 69 -1.75 2.18 0.93
N VAL A 70 -2.91 1.57 1.19
CA VAL A 70 -4.20 2.25 1.09
C VAL A 70 -4.41 3.27 2.20
N VAL A 71 -3.91 3.00 3.41
CA VAL A 71 -3.89 4.00 4.49
C VAL A 71 -3.08 5.23 4.07
N GLY A 72 -2.01 5.05 3.30
CA GLY A 72 -1.17 6.14 2.79
C GLY A 72 -1.64 6.80 1.49
N ALA A 73 -2.37 6.11 0.61
CA ALA A 73 -2.79 6.66 -0.69
C ALA A 73 -4.27 7.04 -0.77
N GLY A 74 -5.12 6.35 0.00
CA GLY A 74 -6.55 6.26 -0.26
C GLY A 74 -6.93 5.07 -1.16
N VAL A 75 -8.19 4.66 -1.03
CA VAL A 75 -8.74 3.46 -1.68
C VAL A 75 -8.68 3.55 -3.19
N THR A 76 -9.26 4.61 -3.76
CA THR A 76 -9.34 4.76 -5.22
C THR A 76 -7.96 4.96 -5.83
N GLN A 77 -7.11 5.77 -5.19
CA GLN A 77 -5.76 6.05 -5.67
C GLN A 77 -4.89 4.78 -5.76
N LEU A 78 -4.97 3.89 -4.76
CA LEU A 78 -4.23 2.64 -4.80
C LEU A 78 -4.73 1.70 -5.90
N LEU A 79 -6.04 1.55 -6.05
CA LEU A 79 -6.59 0.65 -7.09
C LEU A 79 -6.35 1.19 -8.50
N ASP A 80 -6.45 2.51 -8.70
CA ASP A 80 -6.09 3.17 -9.96
C ASP A 80 -4.60 3.01 -10.27
N PHE A 81 -3.74 3.11 -9.25
CA PHE A 81 -2.31 2.81 -9.39
C PHE A 81 -2.06 1.35 -9.78
N ALA A 82 -2.81 0.41 -9.17
CA ALA A 82 -2.69 -1.01 -9.46
C ALA A 82 -3.08 -1.37 -10.89
N ASP A 83 -4.00 -0.63 -11.52
CA ASP A 83 -4.34 -0.79 -12.95
C ASP A 83 -3.10 -0.65 -13.87
N CYS A 84 -2.09 0.13 -13.44
CA CYS A 84 -0.81 0.22 -14.15
C CYS A 84 0.16 -0.92 -13.85
N TYR A 85 0.25 -1.33 -12.57
CA TYR A 85 1.42 -2.03 -12.04
C TYR A 85 1.18 -3.47 -11.63
N ALA A 86 -0.05 -3.85 -11.27
CA ALA A 86 -0.35 -5.21 -10.84
C ALA A 86 -0.47 -6.19 -12.03
N ASN A 87 -0.74 -5.68 -13.24
CA ASN A 87 -1.04 -6.50 -14.43
C ASN A 87 -2.20 -7.49 -14.20
N LEU A 88 -3.19 -7.04 -13.44
CA LEU A 88 -4.39 -7.78 -13.06
C LEU A 88 -5.63 -7.00 -13.49
N THR A 89 -6.79 -7.66 -13.47
CA THR A 89 -8.07 -6.94 -13.56
C THR A 89 -8.47 -6.56 -12.14
N ILE A 90 -8.44 -5.27 -11.85
CA ILE A 90 -8.76 -4.74 -10.53
C ILE A 90 -10.27 -4.49 -10.48
N PRO A 91 -11.00 -5.06 -9.51
CA PRO A 91 -12.42 -4.81 -9.35
C PRO A 91 -12.65 -3.43 -8.72
N LEU A 92 -13.93 -3.03 -8.60
CA LEU A 92 -14.26 -1.85 -7.81
C LEU A 92 -14.00 -2.14 -6.31
N PRO A 93 -13.69 -1.13 -5.48
CA PRO A 93 -13.45 -1.34 -4.05
C PRO A 93 -14.57 -2.11 -3.34
N ALA A 94 -15.84 -1.83 -3.68
CA ALA A 94 -17.00 -2.50 -3.11
C ALA A 94 -17.17 -3.97 -3.51
N GLN A 95 -16.33 -4.48 -4.41
CA GLN A 95 -16.31 -5.87 -4.88
C GLN A 95 -15.12 -6.66 -4.33
N GLU A 96 -14.17 -6.00 -3.65
CA GLU A 96 -13.15 -6.70 -2.89
C GLU A 96 -13.80 -7.52 -1.76
N PRO A 97 -13.18 -8.64 -1.34
CA PRO A 97 -13.57 -9.33 -0.13
C PRO A 97 -13.33 -8.45 1.10
N ASP A 98 -14.09 -8.71 2.18
CA ASP A 98 -13.84 -8.07 3.46
C ASP A 98 -12.38 -8.26 3.92
N LEU A 99 -11.86 -7.26 4.64
CA LEU A 99 -10.53 -7.26 5.23
C LEU A 99 -10.25 -8.57 6.00
N ASP A 100 -9.11 -9.19 5.74
CA ASP A 100 -8.68 -10.36 6.52
C ASP A 100 -8.59 -9.99 8.01
N THR A 101 -9.37 -10.69 8.83
CA THR A 101 -9.41 -10.51 10.29
C THR A 101 -8.04 -10.68 10.97
N ASN A 102 -7.11 -11.43 10.37
CA ASN A 102 -5.74 -11.53 10.87
C ASN A 102 -4.97 -10.23 10.64
N ILE A 103 -5.18 -9.55 9.51
CA ILE A 103 -4.58 -8.24 9.24
C ILE A 103 -5.16 -7.20 10.22
N TRP A 104 -6.47 -7.24 10.46
CA TRP A 104 -7.09 -6.39 11.49
C TRP A 104 -6.50 -6.63 12.88
N SER A 105 -6.29 -7.90 13.26
CA SER A 105 -5.63 -8.26 14.52
C SER A 105 -4.19 -7.74 14.59
N VAL A 106 -3.45 -7.76 13.47
CA VAL A 106 -2.12 -7.16 13.39
C VAL A 106 -2.18 -5.63 13.56
N ILE A 107 -3.13 -4.96 12.92
CA ILE A 107 -3.32 -3.50 13.04
C ILE A 107 -3.56 -3.12 14.49
N THR A 108 -4.48 -3.80 15.16
CA THR A 108 -4.94 -3.50 16.53
C THR A 108 -4.01 -4.02 17.62
N GLY A 109 -2.98 -4.79 17.28
CA GLY A 109 -2.19 -5.53 18.27
C GLY A 109 -3.02 -6.56 19.05
N GLY A 110 -4.05 -7.11 18.43
CA GLY A 110 -4.96 -8.10 19.01
C GLY A 110 -6.09 -7.52 19.87
N GLN A 111 -6.33 -6.21 19.82
CA GLN A 111 -7.48 -5.55 20.44
C GLN A 111 -8.69 -5.51 19.50
N ASP A 112 -9.87 -5.18 20.01
CA ASP A 112 -11.09 -5.12 19.18
C ASP A 112 -11.09 -3.90 18.23
N ASN A 113 -10.54 -2.77 18.68
CA ASN A 113 -10.56 -1.49 17.96
C ASN A 113 -9.15 -0.95 17.72
N ALA A 114 -8.99 -0.15 16.66
CA ALA A 114 -7.75 0.53 16.30
C ALA A 114 -7.81 2.02 16.61
N THR A 115 -6.78 2.56 17.24
CA THR A 115 -6.54 4.00 17.36
C THR A 115 -5.81 4.56 16.14
N SER A 116 -5.71 5.89 16.02
CA SER A 116 -4.85 6.51 15.00
C SER A 116 -3.39 6.06 15.14
N ALA A 117 -2.90 5.84 16.36
CA ALA A 117 -1.53 5.41 16.59
C ALA A 117 -1.29 3.98 16.09
N ASP A 118 -2.29 3.10 16.20
CA ASP A 118 -2.22 1.72 15.74
C ASP A 118 -2.09 1.64 14.21
N LEU A 119 -2.89 2.43 13.47
CA LEU A 119 -2.79 2.53 12.01
C LEU A 119 -1.44 3.10 11.55
N VAL A 120 -0.92 4.12 12.25
CA VAL A 120 0.43 4.66 12.00
C VAL A 120 1.48 3.58 12.25
N ASN A 121 1.40 2.87 13.39
CA ASN A 121 2.32 1.80 13.74
C ASN A 121 2.32 0.69 12.70
N PHE A 122 1.14 0.30 12.23
CA PHE A 122 0.96 -0.70 11.19
C PHE A 122 1.69 -0.31 9.90
N VAL A 123 1.47 0.90 9.37
CA VAL A 123 2.15 1.37 8.16
C VAL A 123 3.67 1.34 8.31
N TYR A 124 4.21 1.87 9.41
CA TYR A 124 5.65 1.83 9.67
C TYR A 124 6.19 0.40 9.80
N SER A 125 5.40 -0.52 10.38
CA SER A 125 5.79 -1.92 10.56
C SER A 125 5.84 -2.66 9.23
N GLU A 126 4.88 -2.42 8.33
CA GLU A 126 4.86 -3.01 6.99
C GLU A 126 6.03 -2.50 6.13
N ILE A 127 6.34 -1.19 6.16
CA ILE A 127 7.51 -0.62 5.48
C ILE A 127 8.80 -1.31 5.98
N ALA A 128 8.93 -1.48 7.31
CA ALA A 128 10.08 -2.13 7.91
C ALA A 128 10.17 -3.63 7.55
N ALA A 129 9.04 -4.36 7.62
CA ALA A 129 8.97 -5.78 7.29
C ALA A 129 9.36 -6.06 5.84
N LYS A 130 8.95 -5.20 4.92
CA LYS A 130 9.32 -5.24 3.50
C LYS A 130 10.70 -4.66 3.19
N LYS A 131 11.42 -4.17 4.20
CA LYS A 131 12.76 -3.55 4.07
C LYS A 131 12.77 -2.39 3.08
N LEU A 132 11.67 -1.66 3.00
CA LEU A 132 11.58 -0.45 2.19
C LEU A 132 12.35 0.68 2.88
N SER A 133 12.94 1.57 2.07
CA SER A 133 13.82 2.64 2.55
C SER A 133 13.13 4.00 2.68
N THR A 134 11.91 4.14 2.14
CA THR A 134 11.16 5.39 2.17
C THR A 134 10.07 5.31 3.23
N TYR A 135 10.04 6.29 4.12
CA TYR A 135 9.10 6.40 5.22
C TYR A 135 8.37 7.75 5.12
N PRO A 136 7.20 7.89 5.75
CA PRO A 136 6.63 9.22 5.99
C PRO A 136 7.63 10.08 6.78
N ASP A 137 7.64 11.39 6.52
CA ASP A 137 8.54 12.35 7.16
C ASP A 137 8.48 12.29 8.69
N SER A 138 7.28 12.05 9.22
CA SER A 138 7.07 11.78 10.63
C SER A 138 5.79 10.98 10.85
N ARG A 139 5.70 10.36 12.03
CA ARG A 139 4.48 9.69 12.50
C ARG A 139 3.30 10.66 12.61
N ASP A 140 3.56 11.89 13.05
CA ASP A 140 2.53 12.93 13.19
C ASP A 140 2.02 13.39 11.82
N SER A 141 2.90 13.51 10.82
CA SER A 141 2.52 13.81 9.44
C SER A 141 1.67 12.68 8.85
N LEU A 142 2.04 11.41 9.09
CA LEU A 142 1.24 10.26 8.66
C LEU A 142 -0.14 10.28 9.33
N ALA A 143 -0.18 10.53 10.64
CA ALA A 143 -1.44 10.62 11.38
C ALA A 143 -2.33 11.74 10.80
N THR A 144 -1.79 12.95 10.71
CA THR A 144 -2.55 14.17 10.37
C THR A 144 -3.10 14.16 8.95
N TYR A 145 -2.28 13.79 7.97
CA TYR A 145 -2.64 13.95 6.56
C TYR A 145 -3.25 12.70 5.92
N TYR A 146 -3.12 11.55 6.57
CA TYR A 146 -3.52 10.26 6.01
C TYR A 146 -4.49 9.54 6.92
N VAL A 147 -4.07 9.19 8.15
CA VAL A 147 -4.88 8.36 9.05
C VAL A 147 -6.13 9.09 9.54
N ASN A 148 -6.03 10.36 9.92
CA ASN A 148 -7.17 11.12 10.44
C ASN A 148 -8.31 11.28 9.42
N SER A 149 -8.02 11.15 8.12
CA SER A 149 -9.06 11.16 7.08
C SER A 149 -10.01 9.95 7.19
N ILE A 150 -9.52 8.82 7.69
CA ILE A 150 -10.30 7.59 7.94
C ILE A 150 -11.30 7.84 9.07
N PHE A 151 -10.81 8.39 10.18
CA PHE A 151 -11.64 8.78 11.34
C PHE A 151 -12.69 9.81 10.93
N THR A 152 -12.27 10.83 10.17
CA THR A 152 -13.17 11.87 9.64
C THR A 152 -14.27 11.28 8.76
N TYR A 153 -13.93 10.35 7.86
CA TYR A 153 -14.90 9.66 7.02
C TYR A 153 -15.94 8.89 7.85
N LEU A 154 -15.49 8.23 8.92
CA LEU A 154 -16.34 7.47 9.82
C LEU A 154 -17.12 8.34 10.83
N GLY A 155 -16.89 9.65 10.85
CA GLY A 155 -17.50 10.56 11.82
C GLY A 155 -17.04 10.31 13.25
N VAL A 156 -15.83 9.78 13.42
CA VAL A 156 -15.20 9.44 14.72
C VAL A 156 -14.09 10.45 15.02
N ASP A 157 -13.94 10.86 16.28
CA ASP A 157 -12.83 11.73 16.69
C ASP A 157 -11.50 10.95 16.59
N PRO A 158 -10.41 11.51 16.02
CA PRO A 158 -9.12 10.83 15.95
C PRO A 158 -8.50 10.40 17.28
N LEU A 159 -8.99 10.93 18.41
CA LEU A 159 -8.62 10.52 19.77
C LEU A 159 -9.39 9.28 20.26
N GLU A 160 -10.44 8.86 19.55
CA GLU A 160 -11.18 7.63 19.80
C GLU A 160 -10.59 6.45 18.98
N SER A 161 -11.33 5.36 18.92
CA SER A 161 -10.92 4.14 18.21
C SER A 161 -12.01 3.69 17.25
N ILE A 162 -11.62 3.09 16.13
CA ILE A 162 -12.52 2.55 15.12
C ILE A 162 -12.53 1.02 15.19
N GLY A 163 -13.71 0.42 15.04
CA GLY A 163 -13.85 -1.03 14.99
C GLY A 163 -13.62 -1.59 13.58
N TYR A 164 -13.53 -2.93 13.49
CA TYR A 164 -13.37 -3.65 12.23
C TYR A 164 -14.40 -3.23 11.18
N ASP A 165 -15.68 -3.22 11.52
CA ASP A 165 -16.76 -2.89 10.59
C ASP A 165 -16.61 -1.49 10.00
N GLY A 166 -16.18 -0.52 10.81
CA GLY A 166 -15.94 0.85 10.37
C GLY A 166 -14.76 0.95 9.41
N PHE A 167 -13.63 0.34 9.77
CA PHE A 167 -12.46 0.34 8.90
C PHE A 167 -12.72 -0.43 7.59
N ASN A 168 -13.39 -1.58 7.67
CA ASN A 168 -13.80 -2.36 6.50
C ASN A 168 -14.80 -1.57 5.63
N GLN A 169 -15.74 -0.84 6.23
CA GLN A 169 -16.63 0.06 5.49
C GLN A 169 -15.84 1.15 4.76
N TRP A 170 -14.85 1.76 5.41
CA TRP A 170 -13.98 2.76 4.79
C TRP A 170 -13.23 2.17 3.57
N LEU A 171 -12.67 0.96 3.69
CA LEU A 171 -11.99 0.29 2.57
C LEU A 171 -12.88 0.09 1.34
N HIS A 172 -14.17 -0.16 1.54
CA HIS A 172 -15.09 -0.46 0.44
C HIS A 172 -15.82 0.76 -0.12
N LEU A 173 -15.99 1.83 0.68
CA LEU A 173 -16.90 2.94 0.37
C LEU A 173 -16.26 4.33 0.35
N SER A 174 -15.09 4.53 0.94
CA SER A 174 -14.54 5.88 1.17
C SER A 174 -14.07 6.62 -0.09
N GLY A 175 -13.90 5.91 -1.20
CA GLY A 175 -13.48 6.52 -2.46
C GLY A 175 -12.08 7.14 -2.38
N TYR A 176 -11.98 8.45 -2.61
CA TYR A 176 -10.72 9.19 -2.53
C TYR A 176 -10.40 9.56 -1.08
N ALA A 177 -9.18 9.25 -0.61
CA ALA A 177 -8.64 9.99 0.53
C ALA A 177 -8.36 11.42 0.06
N ASN A 178 -9.17 12.39 0.48
CA ASN A 178 -8.90 13.81 0.20
C ASN A 178 -7.67 14.23 1.02
N HIS A 179 -6.48 14.16 0.42
CA HIS A 179 -5.29 14.82 0.93
C HIS A 179 -5.42 16.32 0.63
N TYR A 180 -6.12 17.07 1.48
CA TYR A 180 -6.03 18.53 1.41
C TYR A 180 -4.62 18.93 1.86
N HIS A 181 -3.78 19.31 0.91
CA HIS A 181 -2.63 20.17 1.20
C HIS A 181 -3.18 21.48 1.77
N VAL A 182 -3.02 21.69 3.06
CA VAL A 182 -3.14 23.05 3.63
C VAL A 182 -1.96 23.83 3.05
N GLN A 183 -2.26 24.78 2.16
CA GLN A 183 -1.28 25.75 1.66
C GLN A 183 -0.83 26.68 2.78
#